data_AF-A0AAU9T604-F1
#
_entry.id   AF-A0AAU9T604-F1
#
_cell.length_a   1.000
_cell.length_b   1.000
_cell.length_c   1.000
_cell.angle_alpha   90.00
_cell.angle_beta   90.00
_cell.angle_gamma   90.00
#
_symmetry.space_group_name_H-M   'P 1'
#
loop_
_entity.id
_entity.type
_entity.pdbx_description
1 polymer ?
#
loop_
_entity_poly.entity_id
_entity_poly.type
_entity_poly.pdbx_seq_one_letter_code
_entity_poly.pdbx_strand_id
1 'polypeptide(L)' 'MVEEHSVFHPNVSDKGDVYLYMLGYGWALGFTIPDILMMLWRMLLTPRLDLPDKVNENTLVYVSEWTILYARN' A
#
# COMPACT_ATOMS: atom_id res chain seq x y z
N MET A 1 -6.12 -4.74 -24.10
CA MET A 1 -4.87 -4.58 -23.33
C MET A 1 -5.29 -4.09 -21.97
N VAL A 2 -5.08 -4.87 -20.91
CA VAL A 2 -5.33 -4.39 -19.55
C VAL A 2 -4.15 -3.51 -19.22
N GLU A 3 -4.37 -2.22 -18.97
CA GLU A 3 -3.33 -1.34 -18.45
C GLU A 3 -2.96 -1.84 -17.06
N GLU A 4 -1.73 -2.32 -16.89
CA GLU A 4 -1.17 -2.62 -15.58
C GLU A 4 -0.89 -1.29 -14.88
N HIS A 5 -1.79 -0.90 -13.96
CA HIS A 5 -1.55 0.24 -13.08
C HIS A 5 -0.53 -0.17 -12.01
N SER A 6 0.76 -0.02 -12.32
CA SER A 6 1.83 -0.24 -11.36
C SER A 6 1.85 0.90 -10.34
N VAL A 7 1.64 0.59 -9.05
CA VAL A 7 1.75 1.55 -7.95
C VAL A 7 3.08 1.31 -7.23
N PHE A 8 3.95 2.32 -7.18
CA PHE A 8 5.16 2.26 -6.38
C PHE A 8 4.84 2.62 -4.92
N HIS A 9 4.72 1.61 -4.06
CA HIS A 9 4.37 1.81 -2.64
C HIS A 9 5.04 0.74 -1.77
N PRO A 10 5.54 1.06 -0.56
CA PRO A 10 6.31 0.11 0.26
C PRO A 10 5.44 -1.04 0.80
N ASN A 11 4.12 -0.86 0.81
CA ASN A 11 3.15 -1.89 1.15
C ASN A 11 2.50 -2.55 -0.07
N VAL A 12 3.00 -2.32 -1.28
CA VAL A 12 2.51 -2.97 -2.52
C VAL A 12 3.68 -3.62 -3.24
N SER A 13 3.53 -4.89 -3.63
CA SER A 13 4.55 -5.57 -4.41
C SER A 13 4.58 -5.05 -5.85
N ASP A 14 5.68 -5.34 -6.54
CA ASP A 14 5.86 -5.15 -7.98
C ASP A 14 4.84 -5.92 -8.83
N LYS A 15 4.12 -6.88 -8.23
CA LYS A 15 3.00 -7.62 -8.84
C LYS A 15 1.62 -7.08 -8.45
N GLY A 16 1.56 -6.04 -7.63
CA GLY A 16 0.33 -5.46 -7.11
C GLY A 16 -0.22 -6.12 -5.84
N ASP A 17 0.53 -7.03 -5.20
CA ASP A 17 0.10 -7.65 -3.95
C ASP A 17 0.14 -6.63 -2.81
N VAL A 18 -0.94 -6.52 -2.03
CA VAL A 18 -1.02 -5.52 -0.96
C VAL A 18 -0.72 -6.14 0.40
N TYR A 19 0.26 -5.58 1.10
CA TYR A 19 0.55 -5.89 2.49
C TYR A 19 -0.33 -5.07 3.44
N LEU A 20 -1.53 -5.61 3.70
CA LEU A 20 -2.46 -5.06 4.68
C LEU A 20 -2.89 -6.16 5.64
N TYR A 21 -2.62 -5.99 6.95
CA TYR A 21 -2.85 -7.02 7.97
C TYR A 21 -4.29 -7.60 7.93
N MET A 22 -5.29 -6.73 7.71
CA MET A 22 -6.70 -7.14 7.66
C MET A 22 -7.03 -8.07 6.48
N LEU A 23 -6.23 -8.07 5.41
CA LEU A 23 -6.43 -8.94 4.23
C LEU A 23 -5.76 -10.32 4.40
N GLY A 24 -4.97 -10.50 5.46
CA GLY A 24 -4.34 -11.77 5.82
C GLY A 24 -4.79 -12.23 7.19
N TYR A 25 -3.84 -12.34 8.13
CA TYR A 25 -4.08 -12.84 9.49
C TYR A 25 -5.09 -12.03 10.30
N GLY A 26 -5.28 -10.76 9.97
CA GLY A 26 -6.22 -9.88 10.64
C GLY A 26 -7.65 -9.99 10.15
N TRP A 27 -7.96 -10.86 9.18
CA TRP A 27 -9.29 -10.95 8.60
C TRP A 27 -10.37 -11.25 9.66
N ALA A 28 -11.46 -10.51 9.61
CA ALA A 28 -12.62 -10.68 10.47
C ALA A 28 -13.91 -10.64 9.65
N LEU A 29 -14.89 -11.49 10.01
CA LEU A 29 -16.18 -11.59 9.30
C LEU A 29 -16.99 -10.30 9.31
N GLY A 30 -16.68 -9.37 10.21
CA GLY A 30 -17.34 -8.06 10.30
C GLY A 30 -16.82 -7.01 9.32
N PHE A 31 -15.73 -7.28 8.59
CA PHE A 31 -15.21 -6.31 7.63
C PHE A 31 -16.07 -6.24 6.38
N THR A 32 -16.46 -5.02 6.03
CA THR A 32 -17.18 -4.73 4.80
C THR A 32 -16.20 -4.27 3.70
N ILE A 33 -16.65 -4.32 2.45
CA ILE A 33 -15.87 -3.77 1.32
C ILE A 33 -15.50 -2.29 1.56
N PRO A 34 -16.41 -1.41 2.04
CA PRO A 34 -16.05 -0.04 2.43
C PRO A 34 -14.93 0.05 3.47
N ASP A 35 -14.91 -0.82 4.48
CA ASP A 35 -13.84 -0.82 5.50
C ASP A 35 -12.49 -1.15 4.86
N ILE A 36 -12.47 -2.14 3.97
CA ILE A 36 -11.26 -2.55 3.23
C ILE A 36 -10.75 -1.41 2.35
N LEU A 37 -11.63 -0.77 1.57
CA LEU A 37 -11.26 0.36 0.71
C LEU A 37 -10.72 1.54 1.52
N MET A 38 -11.33 1.83 2.68
CA MET A 38 -10.87 2.88 3.57
C MET A 38 -9.50 2.58 4.17
N MET A 39 -9.23 1.33 4.55
CA MET A 39 -7.90 0.95 5.06
C MET A 39 -6.83 0.96 3.96
N LEU A 40 -7.17 0.57 2.73
CA LEU A 40 -6.28 0.70 1.57
C LEU A 40 -5.93 2.17 1.31
N TRP A 41 -6.92 3.06 1.33
CA TRP A 41 -6.68 4.50 1.18
C TRP A 41 -5.79 5.06 2.29
N ARG A 42 -6.04 4.69 3.56
CA ARG A 42 -5.18 5.10 4.68
C ARG A 42 -3.77 4.57 4.57
N MET A 43 -3.60 3.33 4.11
CA MET A 43 -2.28 2.73 3.86
C MET A 43 -1.50 3.51 2.80
N LEU A 44 -2.15 3.91 1.71
CA LEU A 44 -1.52 4.70 0.64
C LEU A 44 -1.07 6.10 1.11
N LEU A 45 -1.79 6.68 2.08
CA LEU A 45 -1.43 7.97 2.68
C LEU A 45 -0.38 7.84 3.79
N THR A 46 -0.37 6.70 4.49
CA THR A 46 0.49 6.47 5.66
C THR A 46 1.21 5.12 5.52
N PRO A 47 2.28 5.09 4.70
CA PRO A 47 3.01 3.86 4.43
C PRO A 47 3.62 3.28 5.71
N ARG A 48 3.50 1.96 5.85
CA ARG A 48 4.11 1.19 6.94
C ARG A 48 5.52 0.76 6.54
N LEU A 49 6.52 1.32 7.21
CA LEU A 49 7.95 1.13 6.93
C LEU A 49 8.59 0.06 7.84
N ASP A 50 7.81 -0.55 8.71
CA ASP A 50 8.20 -1.64 9.61
C ASP A 50 8.11 -3.03 8.95
N LEU A 51 7.77 -3.10 7.66
CA LEU A 51 7.75 -4.35 6.92
C LEU A 51 9.18 -4.79 6.55
N PRO A 52 9.57 -6.02 6.93
CA PRO A 52 10.96 -6.48 6.84
C PRO A 52 11.49 -6.63 5.40
N ASP A 53 10.61 -6.73 4.40
CA ASP A 53 11.04 -7.22 3.08
C ASP A 53 11.45 -6.15 2.06
N LYS A 54 11.23 -4.84 2.28
CA LYS A 54 11.50 -3.83 1.22
C LYS A 54 11.99 -2.46 1.67
N VAL A 55 12.56 -2.29 2.87
CA VAL A 55 13.22 -1.00 3.21
C VAL A 55 14.71 -1.07 2.90
N ASN A 56 15.08 -0.85 1.64
CA ASN A 56 16.43 -0.36 1.35
C ASN A 56 16.44 1.18 1.48
N GLU A 57 17.62 1.76 1.66
CA GLU A 57 17.84 3.21 1.83
C GLU A 57 17.24 4.07 0.70
N ASN A 58 17.04 3.51 -0.49
CA ASN A 58 16.35 4.19 -1.60
C ASN A 58 14.82 4.20 -1.44
N THR A 59 14.24 3.26 -0.71
CA THR A 59 12.78 3.16 -0.56
C THR A 59 12.23 4.30 0.31
N LEU A 60 12.98 4.76 1.31
CA LEU A 60 12.55 5.87 2.18
C LEU A 60 12.50 7.22 1.46
N VAL A 61 13.46 7.48 0.55
CA VAL A 61 13.54 8.73 -0.21
C VAL A 61 12.45 8.78 -1.30
N TYR A 62 12.17 7.66 -1.96
CA TYR A 62 11.15 7.58 -3.01
C TYR A 62 9.71 7.67 -2.47
N VAL A 63 9.44 7.12 -1.28
CA VAL A 63 8.10 7.17 -0.69
C VAL A 63 7.65 8.60 -0.40
N SER A 64 8.56 9.46 0.09
CA SER A 64 8.22 10.86 0.33
C SER A 64 7.90 11.64 -0.95
N GLU A 65 8.58 11.38 -2.06
CA GLU A 65 8.36 12.13 -3.31
C GLU A 65 7.11 11.66 -4.06
N TRP A 66 6.85 10.35 -4.09
CA TRP A 66 5.73 9.78 -4.86
C TRP A 66 4.37 9.94 -4.18
N THR A 67 4.28 9.83 -2.85
CA THR A 67 3.03 10.11 -2.11
C THR A 67 2.60 11.57 -2.32
N ILE A 68 3.54 12.51 -2.45
CA ILE A 68 3.26 13.92 -2.74
C ILE A 68 2.79 14.11 -4.20
N LEU A 69 3.37 13.38 -5.16
CA LEU A 69 3.09 13.55 -6.59
C LEU A 69 1.82 12.83 -7.09
N TYR A 70 1.49 11.66 -6.53
CA TYR A 70 0.48 10.77 -7.14
C TYR A 70 -0.72 10.43 -6.23
N ALA A 71 -0.62 10.59 -4.91
CA ALA A 71 -1.74 10.37 -4.00
C ALA A 71 -2.61 11.62 -3.78
N ARG A 72 -2.32 12.73 -4.47
CA ARG A 72 -2.91 14.06 -4.24
C ARG A 72 -3.89 14.53 -5.33
N ASN A 73 -4.29 13.66 -6.26
CA ASN A 73 -5.32 13.97 -7.27
C ASN A 73 -6.69 13.47 -6.83
#